data_AF-A0A3Q9GHH7-F1
#
_entry.id   AF-A0A3Q9GHH7-F1
#
_cell.length_a   1.000
_cell.length_b   1.000
_cell.length_c   1.000
_cell.angle_alpha   90.00
_cell.angle_beta   90.00
_cell.angle_gamma   90.00
#
_symmetry.space_group_name_H-M   'P 1'
#
loop_
_entity.id
_entity.type
_entity.pdbx_description
1 polymer ?
#
loop_
_entity_poly.entity_id
_entity_poly.type
_entity_poly.pdbx_seq_one_letter_code
_entity_poly.pdbx_strand_id
1 'polypeptide(L)'
;MNEPQFDADSPIKLSAQVGVTLNQILAKFGDEQSTKISNAISYAYANGLPNQELVRIIRGTRKNRYQDGILQITTRHAKTIAHTGTAIVANQAKQQFIHDNKDIIKGIKVIATLDLRTSSICRGLDGVFMPLDKARYPPYHFNCRSSFEIVYDGYQTPKQRASMDGVVKNQSYYEWLKNQPKAYQVEVLGKKKAKLFQESSVDEFKEFDKNLRPMTLDEIKAQL
;
A
#
# COMPACT_ATOMS: atom_id res chain seq x y z
N MET A 1 24.52 29.66 8.65
CA MET A 1 23.20 29.06 8.93
C MET A 1 22.43 29.11 7.63
N ASN A 2 22.35 27.98 6.92
CA ASN A 2 21.75 27.94 5.60
C ASN A 2 20.26 27.71 5.76
N GLU A 3 19.46 28.73 5.49
CA GLU A 3 18.02 28.59 5.29
C GLU A 3 17.76 27.60 4.15
N PRO A 4 16.78 26.70 4.29
CA PRO A 4 16.42 25.80 3.20
C PRO A 4 15.79 26.61 2.08
N GLN A 5 16.49 26.69 0.95
CA GLN A 5 16.08 27.38 -0.26
C GLN A 5 14.72 26.84 -0.74
N PHE A 6 13.75 27.75 -0.84
CA PHE A 6 12.37 27.48 -1.22
C PHE A 6 12.27 27.29 -2.73
N ASP A 7 11.83 26.11 -3.19
CA ASP A 7 11.52 25.86 -4.59
C ASP A 7 10.04 26.18 -4.85
N ALA A 8 9.76 27.00 -5.86
CA ALA A 8 8.47 27.66 -6.09
C ALA A 8 7.44 26.79 -6.84
N ASP A 9 7.85 25.65 -7.38
CA ASP A 9 7.05 24.86 -8.34
C ASP A 9 6.29 23.68 -7.72
N SER A 10 6.17 23.59 -6.39
CA SER A 10 5.37 22.55 -5.73
C SER A 10 4.61 23.09 -4.54
N PRO A 11 3.26 23.17 -4.60
CA PRO A 11 2.45 23.66 -3.47
C PRO A 11 2.51 22.75 -2.23
N ILE A 12 3.20 21.61 -2.33
CA ILE A 12 3.29 20.57 -1.31
C ILE A 12 4.74 20.09 -1.21
N LYS A 13 5.44 20.47 -0.12
CA LYS A 13 6.84 20.09 0.15
C LYS A 13 6.96 18.65 0.65
N LEU A 14 7.36 17.70 -0.21
CA LEU A 14 7.59 16.30 0.15
C LEU A 14 8.95 16.12 0.86
N SER A 15 9.15 16.68 2.06
CA SER A 15 10.44 16.66 2.75
C SER A 15 10.65 15.49 3.72
N ALA A 16 9.67 14.60 3.90
CA ALA A 16 9.80 13.42 4.76
C ALA A 16 10.10 12.15 3.97
N GLN A 17 10.77 11.19 4.61
CA GLN A 17 10.98 9.84 4.10
C GLN A 17 9.63 9.09 4.01
N VAL A 18 8.88 9.39 2.94
CA VAL A 18 7.71 8.63 2.50
C VAL A 18 8.18 7.37 1.78
N GLY A 19 7.43 6.27 1.93
CA GLY A 19 7.76 5.02 1.23
C GLY A 19 7.71 5.15 -0.30
N VAL A 20 6.76 5.94 -0.82
CA VAL A 20 6.67 6.35 -2.24
C VAL A 20 6.31 7.84 -2.35
N THR A 21 6.94 8.57 -3.29
CA THR A 21 6.68 10.00 -3.53
C THR A 21 5.69 10.25 -4.66
N LEU A 22 5.08 11.45 -4.71
CA LEU A 22 4.17 11.82 -5.80
C LEU A 22 4.86 11.85 -7.16
N ASN A 23 6.09 12.37 -7.23
CA ASN A 23 6.87 12.42 -8.47
C ASN A 23 7.20 11.02 -9.01
N GLN A 24 7.55 10.07 -8.12
CA GLN A 24 7.75 8.67 -8.49
C GLN A 24 6.49 8.00 -9.05
N ILE A 25 5.31 8.41 -8.56
CA ILE A 25 4.01 7.92 -9.05
C ILE A 25 3.77 8.50 -10.45
N LEU A 26 3.83 9.83 -10.62
CA LEU A 26 3.49 10.51 -11.87
C LEU A 26 4.40 10.10 -13.04
N ALA A 27 5.71 9.95 -12.79
CA ALA A 27 6.67 9.55 -13.82
C ALA A 27 6.39 8.17 -14.43
N LYS A 28 5.79 7.24 -13.68
CA LYS A 28 5.52 5.88 -14.19
C LYS A 28 4.29 5.78 -15.09
N PHE A 29 3.38 6.76 -15.08
CA PHE A 29 2.07 6.62 -15.73
C PHE A 29 1.93 7.38 -17.05
N GLY A 30 2.69 8.44 -17.29
CA GLY A 30 2.57 9.27 -18.51
C GLY A 30 2.96 8.54 -19.80
N ASP A 31 4.16 7.97 -19.83
CA ASP A 31 4.78 7.45 -21.06
C ASP A 31 4.20 6.11 -21.53
N GLU A 32 3.63 5.34 -20.61
CA GLU A 32 3.16 3.98 -20.89
C GLU A 32 1.83 3.97 -21.67
N GLN A 33 1.01 5.01 -21.55
CA GLN A 33 -0.34 5.05 -22.15
C GLN A 33 -0.34 5.50 -23.60
N SER A 34 0.41 6.57 -23.91
CA SER A 34 0.59 7.06 -25.28
C SER A 34 1.19 5.97 -26.18
N THR A 35 2.21 5.28 -25.68
CA THR A 35 2.87 4.16 -26.37
C THR A 35 1.88 3.04 -26.71
N LYS A 36 1.00 2.65 -25.77
CA LYS A 36 0.01 1.58 -25.99
C LYS A 36 -1.04 1.94 -27.04
N ILE A 37 -1.52 3.19 -27.02
CA ILE A 37 -2.48 3.68 -28.02
C ILE A 37 -1.84 3.74 -29.40
N SER A 38 -0.62 4.28 -29.51
CA SER A 38 0.14 4.32 -30.78
C SER A 38 0.38 2.92 -31.33
N ASN A 39 0.77 1.95 -30.48
CA ASN A 39 0.94 0.56 -30.90
C ASN A 39 -0.37 -0.07 -31.39
N ALA A 40 -1.51 0.23 -30.77
CA ALA A 40 -2.81 -0.26 -31.21
C ALA A 40 -3.24 0.34 -32.56
N ILE A 41 -2.95 1.63 -32.79
CA ILE A 41 -3.18 2.29 -34.07
C ILE A 41 -2.31 1.66 -35.16
N SER A 42 -1.01 1.49 -34.91
CA SER A 42 -0.08 0.83 -35.84
C SER A 42 -0.51 -0.60 -36.16
N TYR A 43 -0.95 -1.36 -35.16
CA TYR A 43 -1.47 -2.71 -35.33
C TYR A 43 -2.74 -2.74 -36.18
N ALA A 44 -3.70 -1.87 -35.89
CA ALA A 44 -4.97 -1.80 -36.64
C ALA A 44 -4.73 -1.41 -38.11
N TYR A 45 -3.83 -0.46 -38.35
CA TYR A 45 -3.44 -0.08 -39.70
C TYR A 45 -2.76 -1.22 -40.45
N ALA A 46 -1.76 -1.88 -39.84
CA ALA A 46 -1.02 -2.98 -40.45
C ALA A 46 -1.89 -4.19 -40.79
N ASN A 47 -2.99 -4.42 -40.05
CA ASN A 47 -3.89 -5.55 -40.25
C ASN A 47 -5.20 -5.17 -40.97
N GLY A 48 -5.33 -3.93 -41.46
CA GLY A 48 -6.53 -3.47 -42.17
C GLY A 48 -7.80 -3.52 -41.33
N LEU A 49 -7.69 -3.33 -40.00
CA LEU A 49 -8.85 -3.38 -39.11
C LEU A 49 -9.76 -2.17 -39.33
N PRO A 50 -11.09 -2.35 -39.29
CA PRO A 50 -12.01 -1.23 -39.34
C PRO A 50 -11.91 -0.37 -38.07
N ASN A 51 -12.15 0.93 -38.21
CA ASN A 51 -12.07 1.89 -37.08
C ASN A 51 -12.93 1.48 -35.88
N GLN A 52 -14.07 0.80 -36.10
CA GLN A 52 -14.92 0.31 -35.01
C GLN A 52 -14.20 -0.73 -34.13
N GLU A 53 -13.34 -1.55 -34.72
CA GLU A 53 -12.57 -2.56 -34.00
C GLU A 53 -11.40 -1.92 -33.24
N LEU A 54 -10.72 -0.93 -33.83
CA LEU A 54 -9.74 -0.10 -33.12
C LEU A 54 -10.37 0.61 -31.90
N VAL A 55 -11.58 1.16 -32.05
CA VAL A 55 -12.32 1.78 -30.92
C VAL A 55 -12.63 0.75 -29.83
N ARG A 56 -12.94 -0.50 -30.17
CA ARG A 56 -13.15 -1.59 -29.18
C ARG A 56 -11.84 -1.98 -28.49
N ILE A 57 -10.72 -2.04 -29.19
CA ILE A 57 -9.40 -2.32 -28.60
C ILE A 57 -9.03 -1.22 -27.59
N ILE A 58 -9.25 0.05 -27.94
CA ILE A 58 -8.91 1.18 -27.08
C ILE A 58 -9.87 1.28 -25.88
N ARG A 59 -11.18 1.31 -26.10
CA ARG A 59 -12.19 1.55 -25.05
C ARG A 59 -12.58 0.30 -24.27
N GLY A 60 -12.57 -0.86 -24.91
CA GLY A 60 -13.16 -2.09 -24.42
C GLY A 60 -14.61 -2.30 -24.87
N THR A 61 -15.15 -3.45 -24.51
CA THR A 61 -16.47 -3.93 -24.94
C THR A 61 -17.51 -3.85 -23.82
N ARG A 62 -18.77 -3.58 -24.18
CA ARG A 62 -19.87 -3.51 -23.19
C ARG A 62 -20.10 -4.86 -22.50
N LYS A 63 -19.94 -5.98 -23.23
CA LYS A 63 -20.05 -7.35 -22.69
C LYS A 63 -19.10 -7.56 -21.50
N ASN A 64 -17.88 -7.05 -21.59
CA ASN A 64 -16.87 -7.13 -20.53
C ASN A 64 -16.86 -5.89 -19.62
N ARG A 65 -17.93 -5.07 -19.61
CA ARG A 65 -18.02 -3.83 -18.81
C ARG A 65 -16.81 -2.89 -19.04
N TYR A 66 -16.31 -2.85 -20.26
CA TYR A 66 -15.14 -2.07 -20.69
C TYR A 66 -13.85 -2.41 -19.94
N GLN A 67 -13.76 -3.58 -19.31
CA GLN A 67 -12.60 -4.00 -18.54
C GLN A 67 -11.44 -4.56 -19.40
N ASP A 68 -11.70 -4.73 -20.69
CA ASP A 68 -10.85 -5.36 -21.71
C ASP A 68 -10.15 -4.34 -22.64
N GLY A 69 -10.41 -3.05 -22.49
CA GLY A 69 -9.79 -2.00 -23.29
C GLY A 69 -8.46 -1.47 -22.72
N ILE A 70 -7.66 -0.83 -23.58
CA ILE A 70 -6.44 -0.11 -23.15
C ILE A 70 -6.77 0.97 -22.11
N LEU A 71 -7.86 1.71 -22.29
CA LEU A 71 -8.29 2.76 -21.36
C LEU A 71 -8.67 2.24 -19.96
N GLN A 72 -8.94 0.95 -19.82
CA GLN A 72 -9.15 0.36 -18.50
C GLN A 72 -7.86 0.38 -17.67
N ILE A 73 -6.70 0.24 -18.30
CA ILE A 73 -5.40 0.36 -17.64
C ILE A 73 -5.24 1.80 -17.14
N THR A 74 -5.53 2.78 -18.01
CA THR A 74 -5.52 4.21 -17.66
C THR A 74 -6.44 4.51 -16.48
N THR A 75 -7.66 3.98 -16.48
CA THR A 75 -8.63 4.13 -15.38
C THR A 75 -8.10 3.55 -14.07
N ARG A 76 -7.46 2.38 -14.10
CA ARG A 76 -6.84 1.78 -12.91
C ARG A 76 -5.68 2.62 -12.40
N HIS A 77 -4.85 3.18 -13.28
CA HIS A 77 -3.77 4.09 -12.91
C HIS A 77 -4.30 5.36 -12.26
N ALA A 78 -5.31 6.00 -12.85
CA ALA A 78 -5.95 7.17 -12.29
C ALA A 78 -6.49 6.92 -10.88
N LYS A 79 -7.14 5.77 -10.64
CA LYS A 79 -7.58 5.37 -9.29
C LYS A 79 -6.41 5.25 -8.31
N THR A 80 -5.31 4.62 -8.74
CA THR A 80 -4.11 4.47 -7.92
C THR A 80 -3.46 5.81 -7.59
N ILE A 81 -3.38 6.72 -8.57
CA ILE A 81 -2.87 8.09 -8.40
C ILE A 81 -3.74 8.84 -7.40
N ALA A 82 -5.06 8.85 -7.61
CA ALA A 82 -5.99 9.56 -6.72
C ALA A 82 -5.90 9.04 -5.29
N HIS A 83 -5.92 7.72 -5.10
CA HIS A 83 -5.87 7.11 -3.78
C HIS A 83 -4.52 7.35 -3.09
N THR A 84 -3.42 7.04 -3.77
CA THR A 84 -2.07 7.16 -3.19
C THR A 84 -1.68 8.63 -3.00
N GLY A 85 -2.02 9.50 -3.94
CA GLY A 85 -1.80 10.94 -3.85
C GLY A 85 -2.53 11.57 -2.68
N THR A 86 -3.82 11.26 -2.50
CA THR A 86 -4.60 11.74 -1.34
C THR A 86 -3.97 11.27 -0.03
N ALA A 87 -3.51 10.02 0.03
CA ALA A 87 -2.83 9.50 1.22
C ALA A 87 -1.50 10.21 1.50
N ILE A 88 -0.71 10.55 0.47
CA ILE A 88 0.52 11.34 0.62
C ILE A 88 0.20 12.70 1.27
N VAL A 89 -0.77 13.43 0.72
CA VAL A 89 -1.15 14.76 1.24
C VAL A 89 -1.64 14.68 2.69
N ALA A 90 -2.52 13.71 2.98
CA ALA A 90 -3.03 13.51 4.34
C ALA A 90 -1.90 13.18 5.34
N ASN A 91 -0.93 12.36 4.95
CA ASN A 91 0.19 12.00 5.82
C ASN A 91 1.18 13.15 5.99
N GLN A 92 1.36 14.01 4.98
CA GLN A 92 2.18 15.20 5.10
C GLN A 92 1.59 16.20 6.11
N ALA A 93 0.28 16.40 6.13
CA ALA A 93 -0.36 17.24 7.15
C ALA A 93 -0.09 16.71 8.57
N LYS A 94 -0.19 15.39 8.76
CA LYS A 94 0.16 14.74 10.06
C LYS A 94 1.64 14.89 10.39
N GLN A 95 2.54 14.81 9.41
CA GLN A 95 3.97 15.00 9.63
C GLN A 95 4.31 16.43 10.04
N GLN A 96 3.64 17.42 9.46
CA GLN A 96 3.81 18.82 9.88
C GLN A 96 3.36 19.00 11.33
N PHE A 97 2.21 18.43 11.70
CA PHE A 97 1.77 18.40 13.09
C PHE A 97 2.81 17.74 14.02
N ILE A 98 3.40 16.61 13.60
CA ILE A 98 4.48 15.96 14.35
C ILE A 98 5.68 16.89 14.48
N HIS A 99 6.05 17.56 13.39
CA HIS A 99 7.20 18.44 13.33
C HIS A 99 7.10 19.59 14.34
N ASP A 100 5.91 20.15 14.48
CA ASP A 100 5.65 21.32 15.33
C ASP A 100 5.50 20.94 16.82
N ASN A 101 5.41 19.64 17.14
CA ASN A 101 5.20 19.10 18.48
C ASN A 101 6.23 18.00 18.82
N LYS A 102 7.47 18.13 18.32
CA LYS A 102 8.55 17.12 18.49
C LYS A 102 8.99 16.93 19.94
N ASP A 103 8.73 17.90 20.80
CA ASP A 103 9.06 17.88 22.23
C ASP A 103 8.23 16.84 23.00
N ILE A 104 6.96 16.66 22.63
CA ILE A 104 6.03 15.71 23.28
C ILE A 104 5.82 14.41 22.49
N ILE A 105 6.04 14.43 21.18
CA ILE A 105 5.84 13.25 20.32
C ILE A 105 7.10 12.38 20.33
N LYS A 106 6.94 11.10 20.66
CA LYS A 106 8.05 10.12 20.72
C LYS A 106 8.24 9.37 19.40
N GLY A 107 7.18 9.21 18.63
CA GLY A 107 7.24 8.47 17.38
C GLY A 107 5.87 8.17 16.80
N ILE A 108 5.84 7.20 15.89
CA ILE A 108 4.63 6.69 15.29
C ILE A 108 4.48 5.20 15.53
N LYS A 109 3.25 4.72 15.57
CA LYS A 109 2.94 3.29 15.52
C LYS A 109 2.15 3.01 14.27
N VAL A 110 2.64 2.10 13.43
CA VAL A 110 1.98 1.80 12.15
C VAL A 110 0.69 1.03 12.39
N ILE A 111 -0.37 1.42 11.70
CA ILE A 111 -1.71 0.83 11.79
C ILE A 111 -2.13 0.39 10.38
N ALA A 112 -2.07 -0.90 10.10
CA ALA A 112 -2.57 -1.50 8.87
C ALA A 112 -4.10 -1.59 8.84
N THR A 113 -4.71 -1.56 7.66
CA THR A 113 -6.14 -1.90 7.56
C THR A 113 -6.34 -3.39 7.87
N LEU A 114 -7.37 -3.75 8.62
CA LEU A 114 -7.74 -5.15 8.85
C LEU A 114 -8.70 -5.60 7.75
N ASP A 115 -8.15 -6.09 6.64
CA ASP A 115 -8.93 -6.51 5.46
C ASP A 115 -8.18 -7.53 4.58
N LEU A 116 -8.85 -8.08 3.55
CA LEU A 116 -8.26 -9.02 2.58
C LEU A 116 -7.14 -8.45 1.71
N ARG A 117 -7.07 -7.11 1.56
CA ARG A 117 -6.28 -6.44 0.50
C ARG A 117 -5.03 -5.77 1.03
N THR A 118 -4.81 -5.81 2.33
CA THR A 118 -3.63 -5.23 2.96
C THR A 118 -2.38 -6.02 2.56
N SER A 119 -1.37 -5.30 2.07
CA SER A 119 -0.15 -5.90 1.52
C SER A 119 0.67 -6.62 2.60
N SER A 120 1.55 -7.55 2.20
CA SER A 120 2.49 -8.19 3.13
C SER A 120 3.32 -7.18 3.92
N ILE A 121 3.85 -6.15 3.24
CA ILE A 121 4.64 -5.08 3.87
C ILE A 121 3.84 -4.43 5.00
N CYS A 122 2.60 -4.05 4.73
CA CYS A 122 1.75 -3.40 5.73
C CYS A 122 1.35 -4.32 6.89
N ARG A 123 1.06 -5.59 6.60
CA ARG A 123 0.74 -6.59 7.62
C ARG A 123 1.91 -6.82 8.57
N GLY A 124 3.13 -6.92 8.03
CA GLY A 124 4.35 -7.08 8.81
C GLY A 124 4.73 -5.85 9.63
N LEU A 125 4.36 -4.64 9.17
CA LEU A 125 4.59 -3.40 9.91
C LEU A 125 3.52 -3.09 10.97
N ASP A 126 2.36 -3.76 10.97
CA ASP A 126 1.27 -3.39 11.87
C ASP A 126 1.66 -3.53 13.36
N GLY A 127 1.45 -2.46 14.12
CA GLY A 127 1.83 -2.35 15.52
C GLY A 127 3.30 -2.01 15.77
N VAL A 128 4.13 -1.92 14.72
CA VAL A 128 5.54 -1.52 14.87
C VAL A 128 5.61 -0.05 15.26
N PHE A 129 6.24 0.21 16.40
CA PHE A 129 6.62 1.56 16.81
C PHE A 129 7.93 1.98 16.13
N MET A 130 7.96 3.20 15.61
CA MET A 130 9.14 3.83 15.05
C MET A 130 9.39 5.17 15.77
N PRO A 131 10.58 5.37 16.38
CA PRO A 131 10.93 6.67 16.92
C PRO A 131 11.06 7.70 15.79
N LEU A 132 10.87 8.99 16.10
CA LEU A 132 10.77 10.05 15.10
C LEU A 132 11.96 10.13 14.13
N ASP A 133 13.18 9.87 14.62
CA ASP A 133 14.42 9.88 13.84
C ASP A 133 14.49 8.74 12.80
N LYS A 134 13.73 7.66 13.00
CA LYS A 134 13.70 6.47 12.14
C LYS A 134 12.31 6.23 11.53
N ALA A 135 11.37 7.16 11.74
CA ALA A 135 9.99 7.02 11.34
C ALA A 135 9.85 7.07 9.81
N ARG A 136 9.30 6.00 9.24
CA ARG A 136 8.88 5.94 7.84
C ARG A 136 7.37 5.99 7.76
N TYR A 137 6.86 6.96 7.01
CA TYR A 137 5.43 7.24 6.95
C TYR A 137 4.79 6.57 5.72
N PRO A 138 3.52 6.13 5.83
CA PRO A 138 2.77 5.69 4.67
C PRO A 138 2.54 6.87 3.68
N PRO A 139 2.14 6.59 2.43
CA PRO A 139 1.96 5.26 1.85
C PRO A 139 3.30 4.54 1.64
N TYR A 140 3.34 3.24 1.98
CA TYR A 140 4.53 2.40 1.79
C TYR A 140 4.64 1.82 0.38
N HIS A 141 3.54 1.81 -0.36
CA HIS A 141 3.42 1.27 -1.70
C HIS A 141 2.20 1.89 -2.39
N PHE A 142 2.06 1.67 -3.70
CA PHE A 142 0.87 2.05 -4.45
C PHE A 142 -0.38 1.40 -3.84
N ASN A 143 -1.49 2.15 -3.75
CA ASN A 143 -2.73 1.72 -3.09
C ASN A 143 -2.53 1.26 -1.63
N CYS A 144 -1.59 1.86 -0.90
CA CYS A 144 -1.44 1.63 0.54
C CYS A 144 -2.68 2.09 1.30
N ARG A 145 -3.23 1.18 2.11
CA ARG A 145 -4.42 1.42 2.94
C ARG A 145 -4.07 1.67 4.41
N SER A 146 -2.81 1.45 4.78
CA SER A 146 -2.31 1.62 6.13
C SER A 146 -2.10 3.09 6.48
N SER A 147 -2.25 3.39 7.76
CA SER A 147 -1.96 4.68 8.37
C SER A 147 -1.05 4.48 9.58
N PHE A 148 -1.00 5.46 10.46
CA PHE A 148 -0.23 5.42 11.70
C PHE A 148 -0.95 6.21 12.79
N GLU A 149 -0.66 5.83 14.02
CA GLU A 149 -0.98 6.55 15.25
C GLU A 149 0.25 7.38 15.68
N ILE A 150 0.01 8.58 16.18
CA ILE A 150 1.06 9.43 16.78
C ILE A 150 1.19 9.03 18.24
N VAL A 151 2.39 8.66 18.66
CA VAL A 151 2.68 8.24 20.03
C VAL A 151 3.40 9.40 20.74
N TYR A 152 2.78 9.89 21.81
CA TYR A 152 3.23 11.02 22.64
C TYR A 152 3.24 10.63 24.12
N ASP A 153 3.75 11.51 24.99
CA ASP A 153 3.76 11.27 26.43
C ASP A 153 2.34 11.12 27.01
N GLY A 154 2.07 10.00 27.68
CA GLY A 154 0.72 9.66 28.16
C GLY A 154 -0.18 9.01 27.11
N TYR A 155 0.33 8.68 25.92
CA TYR A 155 -0.42 7.98 24.89
C TYR A 155 -0.98 6.64 25.39
N GLN A 156 -2.30 6.49 25.28
CA GLN A 156 -2.99 5.23 25.53
C GLN A 156 -3.41 4.60 24.21
N THR A 157 -3.00 3.37 23.97
CA THR A 157 -3.43 2.63 22.78
C THR A 157 -4.95 2.44 22.83
N PRO A 158 -5.70 2.79 21.76
CA PRO A 158 -7.13 2.58 21.68
C PRO A 158 -7.51 1.13 21.98
N LYS A 159 -8.62 0.88 22.67
CA LYS A 159 -9.09 -0.49 22.94
C LYS A 159 -9.67 -1.20 21.72
N GLN A 160 -10.08 -0.43 20.71
CA GLN A 160 -10.73 -0.91 19.51
C GLN A 160 -10.17 -0.20 18.26
N ARG A 161 -10.28 -0.85 17.10
CA ARG A 161 -9.92 -0.28 15.79
C ARG A 161 -10.86 -0.79 14.70
N ALA A 162 -10.91 -0.07 13.58
CA ALA A 162 -11.72 -0.44 12.44
C ALA A 162 -11.15 -1.67 11.69
N SER A 163 -12.06 -2.51 11.19
CA SER A 163 -11.84 -3.64 10.29
C SER A 163 -12.84 -3.58 9.14
N MET A 164 -12.64 -4.40 8.09
CA MET A 164 -13.56 -4.47 6.94
C MET A 164 -15.02 -4.68 7.39
N ASP A 165 -15.26 -5.55 8.37
CA ASP A 165 -16.59 -5.95 8.83
C ASP A 165 -17.08 -5.17 10.06
N GLY A 166 -16.41 -4.08 10.42
CA GLY A 166 -16.78 -3.24 11.56
C GLY A 166 -15.67 -3.08 12.61
N VAL A 167 -16.05 -2.59 13.79
CA VAL A 167 -15.09 -2.28 14.86
C VAL A 167 -14.73 -3.55 15.63
N VAL A 168 -13.44 -3.78 15.83
CA VAL A 168 -12.88 -4.95 16.54
C VAL A 168 -11.96 -4.52 17.67
N LYS A 169 -11.58 -5.44 18.57
CA LYS A 169 -10.53 -5.20 19.57
C LYS A 169 -9.24 -4.74 18.89
N ASN A 170 -8.53 -3.80 19.51
CA ASN A 170 -7.23 -3.40 19.02
C ASN A 170 -6.23 -4.55 19.19
N GLN A 171 -5.74 -5.02 18.06
CA GLN A 171 -4.84 -6.13 17.90
C GLN A 171 -4.06 -5.90 16.60
N SER A 172 -2.91 -6.53 16.46
CA SER A 172 -2.14 -6.52 15.23
C SER A 172 -2.84 -7.30 14.12
N TYR A 173 -2.46 -7.05 12.87
CA TYR A 173 -3.05 -7.69 11.70
C TYR A 173 -2.98 -9.21 11.80
N TYR A 174 -1.86 -9.77 12.24
CA TYR A 174 -1.70 -11.21 12.34
C TYR A 174 -2.49 -11.82 13.51
N GLU A 175 -2.65 -11.11 14.64
CA GLU A 175 -3.56 -11.54 15.71
C GLU A 175 -5.02 -11.55 15.21
N TRP A 176 -5.43 -10.49 14.51
CA TRP A 176 -6.74 -10.44 13.88
C TRP A 176 -6.93 -11.55 12.84
N LEU A 177 -5.92 -11.82 12.01
CA LEU A 177 -5.96 -12.83 10.96
C LEU A 177 -6.08 -14.25 11.53
N LYS A 178 -5.48 -14.52 12.70
CA LYS A 178 -5.63 -15.82 13.40
C LYS A 178 -7.09 -16.12 13.76
N ASN A 179 -7.88 -15.08 14.03
CA ASN A 179 -9.30 -15.21 14.35
C ASN A 179 -10.19 -15.40 13.11
N GLN A 180 -9.65 -15.24 11.90
CA GLN A 180 -10.40 -15.40 10.66
C GLN A 180 -10.52 -16.88 10.25
N PRO A 181 -11.56 -17.26 9.49
CA PRO A 181 -11.69 -18.61 8.96
C PRO A 181 -10.44 -19.06 8.19
N LYS A 182 -10.08 -20.35 8.27
CA LYS A 182 -8.88 -20.88 7.59
C LYS A 182 -8.85 -20.58 6.10
N ALA A 183 -10.01 -20.61 5.43
CA ALA A 183 -10.12 -20.24 4.01
C ALA A 183 -9.73 -18.77 3.75
N TYR A 184 -10.12 -17.87 4.64
CA TYR A 184 -9.76 -16.45 4.59
C TYR A 184 -8.24 -16.26 4.78
N GLN A 185 -7.64 -16.99 5.73
CA GLN A 185 -6.18 -16.97 5.91
C GLN A 185 -5.43 -17.44 4.65
N VAL A 186 -5.96 -18.48 3.97
CA VAL A 186 -5.42 -18.98 2.70
C VAL A 186 -5.58 -17.97 1.57
N GLU A 187 -6.68 -17.24 1.50
CA GLU A 187 -6.88 -16.17 0.52
C GLU A 187 -5.88 -15.03 0.73
N VAL A 188 -5.66 -14.65 1.99
CA VAL A 188 -4.79 -13.53 2.39
C VAL A 188 -3.30 -13.85 2.23
N LEU A 189 -2.87 -15.06 2.59
CA LEU A 189 -1.45 -15.44 2.63
C LEU A 189 -1.03 -16.35 1.46
N GLY A 190 -1.97 -16.98 0.77
CA GLY A 190 -1.72 -18.10 -0.11
C GLY A 190 -1.52 -19.42 0.65
N LYS A 191 -1.73 -20.55 -0.04
CA LYS A 191 -1.76 -21.89 0.58
C LYS A 191 -0.55 -22.22 1.47
N LYS A 192 0.67 -21.97 0.98
CA LYS A 192 1.91 -22.33 1.69
C LYS A 192 2.11 -21.51 2.98
N LYS A 193 2.03 -20.18 2.88
CA LYS A 193 2.18 -19.28 4.03
C LYS A 193 1.04 -19.44 5.03
N ALA A 194 -0.19 -19.71 4.57
CA ALA A 194 -1.32 -19.94 5.45
C ALA A 194 -1.17 -21.23 6.29
N LYS A 195 -0.62 -22.30 5.70
CA LYS A 195 -0.31 -23.52 6.45
C LYS A 195 0.70 -23.23 7.58
N LEU A 196 1.81 -22.57 7.23
CA LEU A 196 2.81 -22.14 8.21
C LEU A 196 2.20 -21.24 9.29
N PHE A 197 1.43 -20.24 8.87
CA PHE A 197 0.75 -19.32 9.76
C PHE A 197 -0.19 -20.03 10.72
N GLN A 198 -0.86 -21.11 10.30
CA GLN A 198 -1.74 -21.88 11.16
C GLN A 198 -0.98 -22.70 12.20
N GLU A 199 0.19 -23.22 11.84
CA GLU A 199 1.04 -24.07 12.67
C GLU A 199 1.96 -23.28 13.63
N SER A 200 2.21 -21.99 13.35
CA SER A 200 3.07 -21.10 14.15
C SER A 200 2.28 -20.18 15.07
N SER A 201 2.95 -19.66 16.10
CA SER A 201 2.51 -18.48 16.85
C SER A 201 2.60 -17.22 15.97
N VAL A 202 1.89 -16.17 16.39
CA VAL A 202 1.91 -14.89 15.65
C VAL A 202 3.31 -14.28 15.63
N ASP A 203 4.06 -14.38 16.71
CA ASP A 203 5.38 -13.76 16.81
C ASP A 203 6.42 -14.50 15.97
N GLU A 204 6.39 -15.84 15.96
CA GLU A 204 7.21 -16.65 15.03
C GLU A 204 6.89 -16.31 13.57
N PHE A 205 5.60 -16.20 13.23
CA PHE A 205 5.20 -15.85 11.87
C PHE A 205 5.63 -14.43 11.48
N LYS A 206 5.53 -13.48 12.40
CA LYS A 206 6.00 -12.10 12.19
C LYS A 206 7.49 -12.08 11.88
N GLU A 207 8.29 -12.88 12.58
CA GLU A 207 9.73 -12.94 12.34
C GLU A 207 10.05 -13.57 10.97
N PHE A 208 9.32 -14.60 10.58
CA PHE A 208 9.39 -15.16 9.23
C PHE A 208 9.02 -14.13 8.15
N ASP A 209 7.93 -13.38 8.32
CA ASP A 209 7.42 -12.45 7.31
C ASP A 209 8.22 -11.12 7.25
N LYS A 210 8.78 -10.67 8.38
CA LYS A 210 9.67 -9.48 8.47
C LYS A 210 10.90 -9.60 7.59
N ASN A 211 11.45 -10.79 7.45
CA ASN A 211 12.70 -11.00 6.73
C ASN A 211 12.56 -10.92 5.21
N LEU A 212 11.34 -10.78 4.66
CA LEU A 212 11.03 -10.77 3.22
C LEU A 212 11.65 -11.93 2.40
N ARG A 213 12.29 -12.89 3.07
CA ARG A 213 12.84 -14.10 2.47
C ARG A 213 11.74 -15.14 2.48
N PRO A 214 11.32 -15.67 1.32
CA PRO A 214 10.57 -16.91 1.32
C PRO A 214 11.50 -18.01 1.85
N MET A 215 11.47 -18.33 3.15
CA MET A 215 12.09 -19.56 3.63
C MET A 215 11.25 -20.75 3.18
N THR A 216 11.92 -21.81 2.76
CA THR A 216 11.30 -23.07 2.37
C THR A 216 10.73 -23.78 3.60
N LEU A 217 9.77 -24.70 3.39
CA LEU A 217 9.19 -25.48 4.50
C LEU A 217 10.24 -26.29 5.27
N ASP A 218 11.36 -26.62 4.63
CA ASP A 218 12.44 -27.40 5.20
C ASP A 218 13.34 -26.54 6.10
N GLU A 219 13.56 -25.27 5.75
CA GLU A 219 14.32 -24.32 6.57
C GLU A 219 13.58 -23.95 7.86
N ILE A 220 12.25 -23.99 7.86
CA ILE A 220 11.42 -23.74 9.05
C ILE A 220 11.48 -24.92 10.03
N LYS A 221 11.47 -26.16 9.52
CA LYS A 221 11.54 -27.36 10.35
C LYS A 221 12.91 -27.56 11.00
N ALA A 222 13.97 -26.98 10.44
CA ALA A 222 15.34 -27.12 10.93
C ALA A 222 15.68 -26.20 12.12
N GLN A 223 14.78 -25.29 12.51
CA GLN A 223 14.97 -24.36 13.64
C GLN A 223 14.08 -24.65 14.86
N LEU A 224 13.30 -25.74 14.82
CA LEU A 224 12.54 -26.32 15.94
C LEU A 224 13.24 -27.59 16.42
#